data_AF-A0A9D8JK78-F1
#
_entry.id   AF-A0A9D8JK78-F1
#
_cell.length_a   1.000
_cell.length_b   1.000
_cell.length_c   1.000
_cell.angle_alpha   90.00
_cell.angle_beta   90.00
_cell.angle_gamma   90.00
#
_symmetry.space_group_name_H-M   'P 1'
#
loop_
_entity.id
_entity.type
_entity.pdbx_description
1 polymer ?
#
loop_
_entity_poly.entity_id
_entity_poly.type
_entity_poly.pdbx_seq_one_letter_code
_entity_poly.pdbx_strand_id
1 'polypeptide(L)'
;MSKEDINRDLNIERRQISLSKMASYPELITPPVSQDDPEFLKIVGNPKNVRDIVDNDLLYAVYKDAANFLITNDTEILEKAQKVGLADRVLNVEEGLDFFRRQFVKYFLAPTPAIKRVPVYNLNLSDTIFDELKKEYPDFENWWKKICRGGRMAWVFESKNKGLGGILILNEENEPIDSIPPLPKRRRLKICTFKVTEQGQKLGELFVKLAIQNAIDNNLNEIYLTHYSKPKDALVFLIEEYGFSKIAQRSDGEDIYFKSFNRVILKEEIEGILPVELNKKYYPAFYDGPRVKKHIIPIRPEYHEKLFLEYRNRTPSLFEQAGNLIIEGNTIKKAYICHTVSRKIRPGDVLLFYRSWDNKELTSICTVEDIFHKIKKYEEIIKIVGKRSVYTKDDLFDILKQSPATIIIFFLHFELKRYISLHNLQEAGIVRRAPQSVMEISNERYQQILKIGGFDERFTLH
;
A
#
# COMPACT_ATOMS: atom_id res chain seq x y z
N MET A 1 20.22 -8.02 20.52
CA MET A 1 20.31 -9.48 20.30
C MET A 1 21.77 -9.87 20.35
N SER A 2 22.16 -10.85 21.17
CA SER A 2 23.55 -11.28 21.31
C SER A 2 23.86 -12.52 20.47
N LYS A 3 25.06 -12.57 19.88
CA LYS A 3 25.56 -13.78 19.19
C LYS A 3 25.72 -14.95 20.16
N GLU A 4 26.05 -14.67 21.41
CA GLU A 4 26.25 -15.69 22.43
C GLU A 4 24.96 -16.41 22.79
N ASP A 5 23.83 -15.68 22.85
CA ASP A 5 22.51 -16.27 23.11
C ASP A 5 22.08 -17.21 21.98
N ILE A 6 22.29 -16.80 20.73
CA ILE A 6 21.92 -17.61 19.57
C ILE A 6 22.79 -18.86 19.48
N ASN A 7 24.09 -18.75 19.80
CA ASN A 7 24.98 -19.91 19.76
C ASN A 7 24.61 -21.01 20.78
N ARG A 8 23.93 -20.62 21.88
CA ARG A 8 23.43 -21.53 22.92
C ARG A 8 22.10 -22.20 22.56
N ASP A 9 21.50 -21.86 21.43
CA ASP A 9 20.28 -22.54 20.95
C ASP A 9 20.58 -24.01 20.59
N LEU A 10 19.91 -24.93 21.31
CA LEU A 10 20.03 -26.37 21.13
C LEU A 10 19.42 -26.86 19.79
N ASN A 11 18.55 -26.08 19.17
CA ASN A 11 18.00 -26.38 17.86
C ASN A 11 18.95 -25.87 16.77
N ILE A 12 19.67 -26.81 16.14
CA ILE A 12 20.72 -26.52 15.15
C ILE A 12 20.17 -25.75 13.94
N GLU A 13 18.98 -26.09 13.46
CA GLU A 13 18.36 -25.46 12.30
C GLU A 13 17.92 -24.03 12.61
N ARG A 14 17.27 -23.81 13.75
CA ARG A 14 16.89 -22.47 14.24
C ARG A 14 18.10 -21.60 14.50
N ARG A 15 19.17 -22.16 15.08
CA ARG A 15 20.44 -21.47 15.32
C ARG A 15 21.08 -20.99 14.02
N GLN A 16 21.16 -21.85 13.00
CA GLN A 16 21.75 -21.49 11.70
C GLN A 16 20.96 -20.39 10.99
N ILE A 17 19.62 -20.46 11.02
CA ILE A 17 18.75 -19.42 10.45
C ILE A 17 18.95 -18.09 11.18
N SER A 18 19.02 -18.11 12.51
CA SER A 18 19.20 -16.91 13.34
C SER A 18 20.58 -16.27 13.13
N LEU A 19 21.66 -17.07 13.05
CA LEU A 19 23.01 -16.57 12.75
C LEU A 19 23.11 -15.97 11.35
N SER A 20 22.48 -16.61 10.35
CA SER A 20 22.43 -16.07 8.98
C SER A 20 21.70 -14.73 8.91
N LYS A 21 20.61 -14.58 9.68
CA LYS A 21 19.89 -13.30 9.79
C LYS A 21 20.69 -12.24 10.53
N MET A 22 21.44 -12.58 11.58
CA MET A 22 22.28 -11.61 12.30
C MET A 22 23.38 -11.01 11.42
N ALA A 23 23.95 -11.78 10.49
CA ALA A 23 25.04 -11.33 9.64
C ALA A 23 24.67 -10.15 8.70
N SER A 24 23.38 -9.82 8.54
CA SER A 24 22.94 -8.66 7.75
C SER A 24 22.88 -7.36 8.57
N TYR A 25 23.14 -7.41 9.87
CA TYR A 25 23.11 -6.24 10.75
C TYR A 25 24.53 -5.78 11.14
N PRO A 26 24.75 -4.46 11.32
CA PRO A 26 26.01 -3.94 11.85
C PRO A 26 26.27 -4.49 13.25
N GLU A 27 27.53 -4.88 13.49
CA GLU A 27 27.96 -5.41 14.78
C GLU A 27 28.65 -4.34 15.61
N LEU A 28 28.42 -4.36 16.93
CA LEU A 28 29.29 -3.66 17.86
C LEU A 28 30.60 -4.42 17.94
N ILE A 29 31.65 -3.89 17.31
CA ILE A 29 32.96 -4.54 17.17
C ILE A 29 33.61 -4.79 18.54
N THR A 30 33.34 -3.93 19.52
CA THR A 30 33.83 -4.05 20.89
C THR A 30 32.71 -3.64 21.84
N PRO A 31 31.76 -4.54 22.14
CA PRO A 31 30.64 -4.19 23.00
C PRO A 31 31.13 -3.91 24.43
N PRO A 32 30.57 -2.89 25.11
CA PRO A 32 30.94 -2.60 26.49
C PRO A 32 30.48 -3.74 27.40
N VAL A 33 31.32 -4.11 28.36
CA VAL A 33 31.06 -5.22 29.29
C VAL A 33 30.61 -4.65 30.63
N SER A 34 29.46 -5.09 31.12
CA SER A 34 28.84 -4.58 32.35
C SER A 34 29.59 -4.99 33.62
N GLN A 35 30.38 -6.06 33.56
CA GLN A 35 31.09 -6.62 34.70
C GLN A 35 32.18 -5.70 35.26
N ASP A 36 32.70 -4.78 34.45
CA ASP A 36 33.77 -3.85 34.83
C ASP A 36 33.23 -2.54 35.45
N ASP A 37 31.91 -2.41 35.65
CA ASP A 37 31.26 -1.22 36.23
C ASP A 37 30.47 -1.58 37.50
N PRO A 38 31.12 -1.55 38.68
CA PRO A 38 30.50 -1.91 39.95
C PRO A 38 29.31 -1.02 40.34
N GLU A 39 29.30 0.25 39.91
CA GLU A 39 28.21 1.18 40.19
C GLU A 39 26.95 0.81 39.38
N PHE A 40 27.13 0.42 38.11
CA PHE A 40 26.04 -0.13 37.32
C PHE A 40 25.49 -1.42 37.93
N LEU A 41 26.36 -2.39 38.27
CA LEU A 41 25.95 -3.67 38.86
C LEU A 41 25.26 -3.54 40.21
N LYS A 42 25.58 -2.52 41.00
CA LYS A 42 24.90 -2.22 42.27
C LYS A 42 23.41 -1.89 42.05
N ILE A 43 23.07 -1.30 40.90
CA ILE A 43 21.70 -0.90 40.56
C ILE A 43 20.93 -2.05 39.90
N VAL A 44 21.54 -2.74 38.93
CA VAL A 44 20.86 -3.80 38.15
C VAL A 44 20.96 -5.20 38.77
N GLY A 45 21.85 -5.38 39.74
CA GLY A 45 22.14 -6.63 40.42
C GLY A 45 23.27 -7.42 39.77
N ASN A 46 24.05 -8.12 40.61
CA ASN A 46 25.11 -9.02 40.15
C ASN A 46 24.51 -10.21 39.38
N PRO A 47 25.05 -10.55 38.19
CA PRO A 47 24.53 -11.65 37.39
C PRO A 47 24.78 -12.99 38.10
N LYS A 48 23.79 -13.89 38.10
CA LYS A 48 23.87 -15.20 38.75
C LYS A 48 24.21 -16.31 37.77
N ASN A 49 23.94 -16.09 36.49
CA ASN A 49 24.15 -17.04 35.42
C ASN A 49 24.57 -16.31 34.13
N VAL A 50 24.94 -17.07 33.10
CA VAL A 50 25.48 -16.51 31.86
C VAL A 50 24.42 -15.81 31.00
N ARG A 51 23.13 -16.06 31.21
CA ARG A 51 22.04 -15.29 30.58
C ARG A 51 21.94 -13.91 31.23
N ASP A 52 21.98 -13.85 32.57
CA ASP A 52 21.97 -12.57 33.29
C ASP A 52 23.15 -11.67 32.89
N ILE A 53 24.31 -12.27 32.60
CA ILE A 53 25.48 -11.55 32.06
C ILE A 53 25.12 -10.88 30.73
N VAL A 54 24.56 -11.64 29.79
CA VAL A 54 24.22 -11.12 28.46
C VAL A 54 23.10 -10.08 28.53
N ASP A 55 22.10 -10.28 29.38
CA ASP A 55 21.00 -9.33 29.58
C ASP A 55 21.53 -8.00 30.17
N ASN A 56 22.44 -8.09 31.14
CA ASN A 56 23.11 -6.91 31.71
C ASN A 56 23.99 -6.22 30.68
N ASP A 57 24.74 -6.96 29.85
CA ASP A 57 25.59 -6.39 28.79
C ASP A 57 24.78 -5.71 27.68
N LEU A 58 23.63 -6.28 27.29
CA LEU A 58 22.70 -5.67 26.33
C LEU A 58 22.12 -4.35 26.87
N LEU A 59 21.74 -4.33 28.14
CA LEU A 59 21.27 -3.10 28.80
C LEU A 59 22.41 -2.08 28.95
N TYR A 60 23.61 -2.55 29.28
CA TYR A 60 24.79 -1.71 29.48
C TYR A 60 25.29 -1.08 28.18
N ALA A 61 25.11 -1.74 27.04
CA ALA A 61 25.35 -1.16 25.73
C ALA A 61 24.49 0.09 25.47
N VAL A 62 23.23 0.11 25.96
CA VAL A 62 22.40 1.32 25.91
C VAL A 62 22.87 2.35 26.94
N TYR A 63 23.20 1.90 28.15
CA TYR A 63 23.70 2.76 29.24
C TYR A 63 24.97 3.55 28.88
N LYS A 64 25.89 2.94 28.11
CA LYS A 64 27.11 3.57 27.61
C LYS A 64 26.96 4.23 26.23
N ASP A 65 25.73 4.38 25.74
CA ASP A 65 25.42 4.97 24.43
C ASP A 65 26.03 4.25 23.22
N ALA A 66 26.49 3.01 23.39
CA ALA A 66 26.90 2.15 22.28
C ALA A 66 25.71 1.73 21.40
N ALA A 67 24.49 1.76 21.96
CA ALA A 67 23.24 1.60 21.23
C ALA A 67 22.23 2.69 21.61
N ASN A 68 21.50 3.23 20.63
CA ASN A 68 20.49 4.26 20.88
C ASN A 68 19.27 3.72 21.62
N PHE A 69 18.78 2.54 21.22
CA PHE A 69 17.59 1.89 21.76
C PHE A 69 17.81 0.38 21.91
N LEU A 70 17.10 -0.22 22.87
CA LEU A 70 16.95 -1.67 22.99
C LEU A 70 15.46 -2.01 22.98
N ILE A 71 15.06 -2.93 22.08
CA ILE A 71 13.68 -3.42 22.02
C ILE A 71 13.65 -4.83 22.58
N THR A 72 12.87 -5.06 23.63
CA THR A 72 12.76 -6.37 24.28
C THR A 72 11.41 -6.54 24.96
N ASN A 73 10.85 -7.76 24.93
CA ASN A 73 9.68 -8.12 25.74
C ASN A 73 10.07 -8.81 27.06
N ASP A 74 11.37 -8.88 27.37
CA ASP A 74 11.85 -9.41 28.65
C ASP A 74 11.56 -8.40 29.78
N THR A 75 10.64 -8.78 30.67
CA THR A 75 10.18 -7.93 31.77
C THR A 75 11.31 -7.60 32.75
N GLU A 76 12.27 -8.51 32.96
CA GLU A 76 13.38 -8.26 33.88
C GLU A 76 14.33 -7.18 33.34
N ILE A 77 14.58 -7.18 32.02
CA ILE A 77 15.40 -6.13 31.38
C ILE A 77 14.69 -4.77 31.45
N LEU A 78 13.38 -4.74 31.22
CA LEU A 78 12.57 -3.51 31.31
C LEU A 78 12.58 -2.93 32.73
N GLU A 79 12.41 -3.77 33.75
CA GLU A 79 12.50 -3.36 35.16
C GLU A 79 13.89 -2.84 35.53
N LYS A 80 14.95 -3.51 35.07
CA LYS A 80 16.34 -3.04 35.28
C LYS A 80 16.57 -1.71 34.58
N ALA A 81 16.07 -1.53 33.36
CA ALA A 81 16.20 -0.28 32.60
C ALA A 81 15.55 0.91 33.32
N GLN A 82 14.39 0.71 33.97
CA GLN A 82 13.77 1.75 34.79
C GLN A 82 14.68 2.18 35.96
N LYS A 83 15.32 1.21 36.64
CA LYS A 83 16.20 1.49 37.79
C LYS A 83 17.45 2.29 37.41
N VAL A 84 17.97 2.11 36.20
CA VAL A 84 19.14 2.86 35.67
C VAL A 84 18.74 4.09 34.84
N GLY A 85 17.47 4.49 34.85
CA GLY A 85 17.01 5.70 34.16
C GLY A 85 16.96 5.61 32.63
N LEU A 86 16.85 4.40 32.07
CA LEU A 86 16.82 4.14 30.62
C LEU A 86 15.43 3.77 30.09
N ALA A 87 14.36 4.05 30.85
CA ALA A 87 12.99 3.69 30.47
C ALA A 87 12.57 4.22 29.08
N ASP A 88 13.04 5.41 28.70
CA ASP A 88 12.73 6.03 27.40
C ASP A 88 13.50 5.41 26.22
N ARG A 89 14.48 4.54 26.49
CA ARG A 89 15.39 3.96 25.49
C ARG A 89 15.33 2.44 25.43
N VAL A 90 14.75 1.80 26.43
CA VAL A 90 14.51 0.36 26.47
C VAL A 90 13.02 0.12 26.43
N LEU A 91 12.52 -0.24 25.25
CA LEU A 91 11.10 -0.28 24.93
C LEU A 91 10.63 -1.71 24.76
N ASN A 92 9.39 -1.99 25.14
CA ASN A 92 8.74 -3.22 24.69
C ASN A 92 8.36 -3.13 23.20
N VAL A 93 7.93 -4.24 22.60
CA VAL A 93 7.62 -4.27 21.15
C VAL A 93 6.48 -3.31 20.80
N GLU A 94 5.44 -3.19 21.64
CA GLU A 94 4.31 -2.30 21.38
C GLU A 94 4.72 -0.82 21.50
N GLU A 95 5.47 -0.48 22.54
CA GLU A 95 6.04 0.86 22.78
C GLU A 95 7.01 1.26 21.67
N GLY A 96 7.90 0.35 21.27
CA GLY A 96 8.81 0.54 20.16
C GLY A 96 8.03 0.81 18.87
N LEU A 97 7.02 0.00 18.57
CA LEU A 97 6.18 0.22 17.39
C LEU A 97 5.46 1.56 17.44
N ASP A 98 4.89 1.97 18.57
CA ASP A 98 4.23 3.26 18.71
C ASP A 98 5.21 4.44 18.57
N PHE A 99 6.36 4.37 19.25
CA PHE A 99 7.43 5.37 19.18
C PHE A 99 7.97 5.53 17.75
N PHE A 100 8.38 4.42 17.12
CA PHE A 100 8.94 4.47 15.77
C PHE A 100 7.88 4.82 14.73
N ARG A 101 6.61 4.44 14.91
CA ARG A 101 5.54 4.95 14.05
C ARG A 101 5.47 6.48 14.15
N ARG A 102 5.37 7.05 15.35
CA ARG A 102 5.25 8.53 15.49
C ARG A 102 6.43 9.28 14.86
N GLN A 103 7.64 8.73 14.91
CA GLN A 103 8.84 9.36 14.37
C GLN A 103 9.07 9.09 12.87
N PHE A 104 8.71 7.90 12.36
CA PHE A 104 9.01 7.45 10.99
C PHE A 104 7.79 7.31 10.07
N VAL A 105 6.58 7.68 10.51
CA VAL A 105 5.32 7.63 9.72
C VAL A 105 5.36 8.41 8.40
N LYS A 106 6.38 9.24 8.14
CA LYS A 106 6.50 9.93 6.83
C LYS A 106 7.07 9.07 5.70
N TYR A 107 7.52 7.85 5.96
CA TYR A 107 7.97 6.94 4.91
C TYR A 107 6.85 6.01 4.49
N PHE A 108 6.10 6.44 3.47
CA PHE A 108 5.28 5.52 2.69
C PHE A 108 6.16 4.35 2.23
N LEU A 109 5.82 3.13 2.65
CA LEU A 109 6.46 1.91 2.18
C LEU A 109 5.98 1.65 0.76
N ALA A 110 6.90 1.23 -0.12
CA ALA A 110 6.49 0.80 -1.45
C ALA A 110 5.43 -0.30 -1.33
N PRO A 111 4.34 -0.27 -2.12
CA PRO A 111 3.30 -1.31 -2.11
C PRO A 111 3.85 -2.67 -2.57
N THR A 112 5.05 -2.68 -3.16
CA THR A 112 5.74 -3.88 -3.62
C THR A 112 7.26 -3.65 -3.59
N PRO A 113 8.08 -4.68 -3.29
CA PRO A 113 9.54 -4.57 -3.31
C PRO A 113 10.13 -4.15 -4.67
N ALA A 114 9.39 -4.35 -5.75
CA ALA A 114 9.81 -3.98 -7.11
C ALA A 114 9.81 -2.46 -7.36
N ILE A 115 9.03 -1.70 -6.59
CA ILE A 115 9.05 -0.23 -6.64
C ILE A 115 10.03 0.27 -5.59
N LYS A 116 11.07 0.98 -6.01
CA LYS A 116 12.08 1.55 -5.11
C LYS A 116 11.81 3.02 -4.91
N ARG A 117 12.02 3.50 -3.67
CA ARG A 117 12.08 4.93 -3.36
C ARG A 117 13.53 5.35 -3.27
N VAL A 118 14.00 6.17 -4.20
CA VAL A 118 15.40 6.57 -4.30
C VAL A 118 15.54 8.08 -4.40
N PRO A 119 16.64 8.67 -3.91
CA PRO A 119 16.95 10.07 -4.20
C PRO A 119 17.14 10.28 -5.70
N VAL A 120 16.61 11.38 -6.23
CA VAL A 120 16.69 11.71 -7.66
C VAL A 120 18.14 11.82 -8.15
N TYR A 121 19.07 12.26 -7.30
CA TYR A 121 20.48 12.37 -7.65
C TYR A 121 21.19 11.02 -7.87
N ASN A 122 20.57 9.90 -7.47
CA ASN A 122 21.09 8.56 -7.75
C ASN A 122 20.65 8.04 -9.14
N LEU A 123 19.78 8.76 -9.84
CA LEU A 123 19.25 8.33 -11.13
C LEU A 123 20.13 8.84 -12.28
N ASN A 124 20.32 7.99 -13.28
CA ASN A 124 21.06 8.34 -14.49
C ASN A 124 20.18 9.18 -15.42
N LEU A 125 20.43 10.49 -15.48
CA LEU A 125 19.71 11.42 -16.35
C LEU A 125 19.92 11.14 -17.86
N SER A 126 20.88 10.28 -18.23
CA SER A 126 21.10 9.82 -19.61
C SER A 126 20.25 8.60 -19.98
N ASP A 127 19.40 8.11 -19.08
CA ASP A 127 18.43 7.06 -19.40
C ASP A 127 17.39 7.57 -20.42
N THR A 128 17.02 6.72 -21.38
CA THR A 128 16.15 7.07 -22.52
C THR A 128 14.74 7.47 -22.09
N ILE A 129 14.30 7.09 -20.88
CA ILE A 129 13.02 7.53 -20.33
C ILE A 129 12.93 9.06 -20.22
N PHE A 130 14.06 9.76 -20.11
CA PHE A 130 14.14 11.22 -19.99
C PHE A 130 14.22 11.95 -21.33
N ASP A 131 14.47 11.27 -22.45
CA ASP A 131 14.73 11.91 -23.73
C ASP A 131 13.54 12.76 -24.21
N GLU A 132 12.31 12.25 -24.06
CA GLU A 132 11.11 13.01 -24.41
C GLU A 132 10.86 14.16 -23.44
N LEU A 133 11.11 13.96 -22.14
CA LEU A 133 10.97 15.02 -21.13
C LEU A 133 11.94 16.18 -21.39
N LYS A 134 13.19 15.89 -21.79
CA LYS A 134 14.16 16.94 -22.16
C LYS A 134 13.76 17.73 -23.40
N LYS A 135 13.06 17.08 -24.35
CA LYS A 135 12.55 17.75 -25.57
C LYS A 135 11.34 18.61 -25.27
N GLU A 136 10.43 18.14 -24.42
CA GLU A 136 9.20 18.84 -24.06
C GLU A 136 9.44 20.01 -23.09
N TYR A 137 10.42 19.87 -22.19
CA TYR A 137 10.71 20.85 -21.15
C TYR A 137 12.16 21.38 -21.33
N PRO A 138 12.37 22.52 -22.02
CA PRO A 138 13.71 23.04 -22.30
C PRO A 138 14.60 23.28 -21.06
N ASP A 139 13.99 23.59 -19.91
CA ASP A 139 14.70 23.83 -18.64
C ASP A 139 14.81 22.57 -17.75
N PHE A 140 14.47 21.38 -18.28
CA PHE A 140 14.40 20.13 -17.51
C PHE A 140 15.69 19.81 -16.76
N GLU A 141 16.86 20.00 -17.39
CA GLU A 141 18.14 19.65 -16.77
C GLU A 141 18.52 20.59 -15.61
N ASN A 142 18.17 21.88 -15.70
CA ASN A 142 18.39 22.82 -14.61
C ASN A 142 17.42 22.56 -13.46
N TRP A 143 16.14 22.30 -13.78
CA TRP A 143 15.16 21.85 -12.81
C TRP A 143 15.62 20.57 -12.10
N TRP A 144 16.16 19.59 -12.84
CA TRP A 144 16.71 18.35 -12.29
C TRP A 144 17.83 18.62 -11.29
N LYS A 145 18.81 19.47 -11.65
CA LYS A 145 19.89 19.90 -10.74
C LYS A 145 19.35 20.53 -9.45
N LYS A 146 18.30 21.36 -9.55
CA LYS A 146 17.65 21.99 -8.39
C LYS A 146 17.02 20.95 -7.47
N ILE A 147 16.27 19.99 -8.01
CA ILE A 147 15.62 18.96 -7.19
C ILE A 147 16.62 17.96 -6.60
N CYS A 148 17.75 17.70 -7.28
CA CYS A 148 18.86 16.93 -6.72
C CYS A 148 19.44 17.59 -5.47
N ARG A 149 19.77 18.90 -5.54
CA ARG A 149 20.28 19.67 -4.39
C ARG A 149 19.29 19.72 -3.23
N GLY A 150 17.99 19.72 -3.53
CA GLY A 150 16.91 19.67 -2.55
C GLY A 150 16.62 18.29 -1.97
N GLY A 151 17.38 17.24 -2.32
CA GLY A 151 17.17 15.89 -1.81
C GLY A 151 15.83 15.27 -2.23
N ARG A 152 15.30 15.66 -3.40
CA ARG A 152 14.03 15.13 -3.93
C ARG A 152 14.10 13.61 -4.05
N MET A 153 13.01 12.94 -3.67
CA MET A 153 12.85 11.49 -3.83
C MET A 153 11.99 11.18 -5.06
N ALA A 154 12.26 10.04 -5.68
CA ALA A 154 11.48 9.46 -6.77
C ALA A 154 11.07 8.02 -6.42
N TRP A 155 9.90 7.63 -6.93
CA TRP A 155 9.50 6.24 -7.05
C TRP A 155 9.94 5.73 -8.41
N VAL A 156 10.67 4.62 -8.44
CA VAL A 156 11.19 4.05 -9.68
C VAL A 156 10.90 2.56 -9.77
N PHE A 157 10.64 2.12 -10.99
CA PHE A 157 10.67 0.72 -11.36
C PHE A 157 11.87 0.49 -12.28
N GLU A 158 12.78 -0.39 -11.88
CA GLU A 158 13.91 -0.80 -12.71
C GLU A 158 13.50 -1.97 -13.59
N SER A 159 13.70 -1.82 -14.90
CA SER A 159 13.47 -2.91 -15.86
C SER A 159 14.57 -3.98 -15.74
N LYS A 160 14.30 -5.18 -16.26
CA LYS A 160 15.25 -6.31 -16.28
C LYS A 160 16.60 -5.96 -16.94
N ASN A 161 16.61 -4.99 -17.84
CA ASN A 161 17.81 -4.52 -18.55
C ASN A 161 18.55 -3.39 -17.81
N LYS A 162 18.27 -3.15 -16.53
CA LYS A 162 18.86 -2.10 -15.67
C LYS A 162 18.53 -0.64 -16.05
N GLY A 163 17.74 -0.41 -17.10
CA GLY A 163 17.15 0.91 -17.38
C GLY A 163 15.88 1.18 -16.57
N LEU A 164 15.46 2.44 -16.48
CA LEU A 164 14.22 2.83 -15.82
C LEU A 164 13.00 2.39 -16.63
N GLY A 165 12.19 1.49 -16.05
CA GLY A 165 10.90 1.09 -16.62
C GLY A 165 9.75 2.06 -16.30
N GLY A 166 9.91 2.86 -15.24
CA GLY A 166 9.02 3.96 -14.89
C GLY A 166 9.57 4.83 -13.77
N ILE A 167 9.16 6.09 -13.74
CA ILE A 167 9.48 7.10 -12.73
C ILE A 167 8.25 7.93 -12.34
N LEU A 168 8.07 8.12 -11.03
CA LEU A 168 7.09 9.01 -10.43
C LEU A 168 7.79 9.93 -9.42
N ILE A 169 7.77 11.24 -9.66
CA ILE A 169 8.31 12.27 -8.76
C ILE A 169 7.15 13.07 -8.19
N LEU A 170 7.09 13.13 -6.86
CA LEU A 170 6.06 13.85 -6.12
C LEU A 170 6.67 15.03 -5.36
N ASN A 171 5.91 16.12 -5.26
CA ASN A 171 6.23 17.27 -4.44
C ASN A 171 5.01 17.79 -3.69
N GLU A 172 5.17 18.08 -2.41
CA GLU A 172 4.19 18.88 -1.70
C GLU A 172 4.47 20.36 -1.99
N GLU A 173 3.47 21.07 -2.50
CA GLU A 173 3.57 22.49 -2.80
C GLU A 173 2.50 23.26 -2.03
N ASN A 174 2.81 24.49 -1.65
CA ASN A 174 1.86 25.40 -1.01
C ASN A 174 1.90 26.75 -1.70
N GLU A 175 1.74 26.77 -3.03
CA GLU A 175 1.83 27.97 -3.85
C GLU A 175 0.59 28.11 -4.75
N PRO A 176 0.26 29.32 -5.23
CA PRO A 176 -0.73 29.49 -6.29
C PRO A 176 -0.23 28.84 -7.59
N ILE A 177 -1.16 28.44 -8.45
CA ILE A 177 -0.82 27.94 -9.79
C ILE A 177 -1.20 29.03 -10.79
N ASP A 178 -0.18 29.50 -11.50
CA ASP A 178 -0.34 30.47 -12.58
C ASP A 178 -0.97 29.79 -13.80
N SER A 179 -2.27 29.98 -13.95
CA SER A 179 -3.12 29.29 -14.92
C SER A 179 -4.37 30.08 -15.24
N ILE A 180 -5.11 29.63 -16.24
CA ILE A 180 -6.40 30.18 -16.65
C ILE A 180 -7.46 29.06 -16.50
N PRO A 181 -8.42 29.18 -15.56
CA PRO A 181 -8.47 30.19 -14.48
C PRO A 181 -7.33 30.01 -13.46
N PRO A 182 -6.95 31.05 -12.70
CA PRO A 182 -5.89 30.96 -11.71
C PRO A 182 -6.33 30.12 -10.52
N LEU A 183 -5.44 29.27 -10.00
CA LEU A 183 -5.74 28.46 -8.81
C LEU A 183 -5.08 29.08 -7.57
N PRO A 184 -5.84 29.30 -6.48
CA PRO A 184 -5.33 30.00 -5.30
C PRO A 184 -4.26 29.18 -4.58
N LYS A 185 -3.48 29.84 -3.71
CA LYS A 185 -2.51 29.17 -2.83
C LYS A 185 -3.20 28.13 -1.94
N ARG A 186 -2.81 26.85 -2.06
CA ARG A 186 -3.22 25.76 -1.16
C ARG A 186 -2.10 24.76 -1.05
N ARG A 187 -2.10 23.99 0.05
CA ARG A 187 -1.22 22.84 0.26
C ARG A 187 -1.73 21.66 -0.57
N ARG A 188 -0.96 21.24 -1.59
CA ARG A 188 -1.34 20.22 -2.58
C ARG A 188 -0.20 19.25 -2.84
N LEU A 189 -0.52 18.08 -3.38
CA LEU A 189 0.46 17.20 -3.99
C LEU A 189 0.59 17.51 -5.49
N LYS A 190 1.78 17.90 -5.93
CA LYS A 190 2.14 17.95 -7.35
C LYS A 190 2.77 16.62 -7.76
N ILE A 191 2.28 16.03 -8.84
CA ILE A 191 3.01 15.01 -9.59
C ILE A 191 3.92 15.77 -10.55
N CYS A 192 5.21 15.86 -10.22
CA CYS A 192 6.19 16.61 -11.01
C CYS A 192 6.67 15.87 -12.24
N THR A 193 6.72 14.54 -12.17
CA THR A 193 7.11 13.68 -13.29
C THR A 193 6.33 12.38 -13.17
N PHE A 194 5.69 12.00 -14.25
CA PHE A 194 5.02 10.71 -14.39
C PHE A 194 5.40 10.15 -15.75
N LYS A 195 6.26 9.13 -15.77
CA LYS A 195 6.64 8.46 -17.01
C LYS A 195 6.73 6.97 -16.82
N VAL A 196 6.15 6.23 -17.75
CA VAL A 196 6.26 4.77 -17.84
C VAL A 196 6.62 4.42 -19.27
N THR A 197 7.41 3.36 -19.45
CA THR A 197 7.71 2.83 -20.78
C THR A 197 6.46 2.18 -21.40
N GLU A 198 6.37 2.07 -22.74
CA GLU A 198 5.16 1.66 -23.48
C GLU A 198 4.54 0.31 -23.04
N GLN A 199 5.32 -0.55 -22.40
CA GLN A 199 4.88 -1.83 -21.87
C GLN A 199 4.14 -1.71 -20.51
N GLY A 200 3.97 -0.49 -19.99
CA GLY A 200 3.70 -0.20 -18.58
C GLY A 200 2.32 0.37 -18.22
N GLN A 201 1.24 0.17 -18.99
CA GLN A 201 -0.09 0.70 -18.62
C GLN A 201 -0.49 0.40 -17.15
N LYS A 202 -0.24 -0.83 -16.71
CA LYS A 202 -0.51 -1.24 -15.32
C LYS A 202 0.47 -0.65 -14.29
N LEU A 203 1.71 -0.36 -14.70
CA LEU A 203 2.66 0.38 -13.87
C LEU A 203 2.20 1.83 -13.69
N GLY A 204 1.60 2.42 -14.73
CA GLY A 204 0.95 3.72 -14.63
C GLY A 204 -0.17 3.68 -13.60
N GLU A 205 -1.04 2.67 -13.64
CA GLU A 205 -2.10 2.51 -12.64
C GLU A 205 -1.55 2.39 -11.20
N LEU A 206 -0.46 1.66 -11.01
CA LEU A 206 0.24 1.60 -9.73
C LEU A 206 0.76 2.99 -9.32
N PHE A 207 1.34 3.77 -10.23
CA PHE A 207 1.81 5.13 -9.95
C PHE A 207 0.67 6.11 -9.62
N VAL A 208 -0.49 5.98 -10.27
CA VAL A 208 -1.69 6.74 -9.88
C VAL A 208 -2.10 6.38 -8.46
N LYS A 209 -2.16 5.06 -8.15
CA LYS A 209 -2.44 4.59 -6.79
C LYS A 209 -1.45 5.15 -5.76
N LEU A 210 -0.15 5.11 -6.07
CA LEU A 210 0.92 5.67 -5.22
C LEU A 210 0.72 7.17 -4.96
N ALA A 211 0.43 7.95 -5.99
CA ALA A 211 0.21 9.39 -5.85
C ALA A 211 -1.02 9.69 -4.98
N ILE A 212 -2.13 8.98 -5.23
CA ILE A 212 -3.36 9.11 -4.44
C ILE A 212 -3.11 8.76 -2.98
N GLN A 213 -2.48 7.60 -2.71
CA GLN A 213 -2.19 7.16 -1.35
C GLN A 213 -1.24 8.11 -0.64
N ASN A 214 -0.20 8.61 -1.33
CA ASN A 214 0.72 9.60 -0.77
C ASN A 214 0.00 10.87 -0.34
N ALA A 215 -0.97 11.36 -1.13
CA ALA A 215 -1.75 12.52 -0.75
C ALA A 215 -2.62 12.25 0.48
N ILE A 216 -3.30 11.10 0.52
CA ILE A 216 -4.15 10.70 1.64
C ILE A 216 -3.34 10.61 2.94
N ASP A 217 -2.20 9.91 2.90
CA ASP A 217 -1.34 9.72 4.08
C ASP A 217 -0.74 11.04 4.60
N ASN A 218 -0.53 12.02 3.71
CA ASN A 218 -0.04 13.35 4.07
C ASN A 218 -1.16 14.38 4.34
N ASN A 219 -2.42 13.93 4.41
CA ASN A 219 -3.60 14.78 4.60
C ASN A 219 -3.69 15.92 3.58
N LEU A 220 -3.34 15.64 2.32
CA LEU A 220 -3.45 16.56 1.20
C LEU A 220 -4.77 16.30 0.49
N ASN A 221 -5.60 17.33 0.40
CA ASN A 221 -6.93 17.23 -0.20
C ASN A 221 -6.93 17.34 -1.73
N GLU A 222 -5.79 17.70 -2.32
CA GLU A 222 -5.69 18.07 -3.73
C GLU A 222 -4.42 17.48 -4.34
N ILE A 223 -4.56 16.88 -5.51
CA ILE A 223 -3.45 16.41 -6.36
C ILE A 223 -3.58 17.07 -7.71
N TYR A 224 -2.46 17.46 -8.29
CA TYR A 224 -2.45 17.91 -9.68
C TYR A 224 -1.19 17.50 -10.42
N LEU A 225 -1.28 17.54 -11.74
CA LEU A 225 -0.14 17.49 -12.65
C LEU A 225 -0.33 18.50 -13.76
N THR A 226 0.78 18.85 -14.39
CA THR A 226 0.80 19.63 -15.62
C THR A 226 1.30 18.74 -16.75
N HIS A 227 0.72 18.87 -17.94
CA HIS A 227 1.05 18.00 -19.07
C HIS A 227 0.71 18.66 -20.41
N TYR A 228 1.61 18.56 -21.39
CA TYR A 228 1.32 18.97 -22.77
C TYR A 228 0.55 17.86 -23.49
N SER A 229 -0.78 17.91 -23.38
CA SER A 229 -1.69 16.89 -23.92
C SER A 229 -1.56 16.69 -25.44
N LYS A 230 -1.46 15.44 -25.87
CA LYS A 230 -1.43 15.06 -27.30
C LYS A 230 -2.74 14.38 -27.74
N PRO A 231 -3.06 14.34 -29.05
CA PRO A 231 -4.15 13.49 -29.53
C PRO A 231 -3.90 12.02 -29.15
N LYS A 232 -4.89 11.39 -28.52
CA LYS A 232 -4.82 10.00 -28.01
C LYS A 232 -3.73 9.77 -26.95
N ASP A 233 -3.60 10.71 -26.02
CA ASP A 233 -2.62 10.63 -24.94
C ASP A 233 -2.97 9.55 -23.90
N ALA A 234 -2.12 8.53 -23.79
CA ALA A 234 -2.32 7.42 -22.87
C ALA A 234 -2.27 7.82 -21.39
N LEU A 235 -1.49 8.85 -21.03
CA LEU A 235 -1.44 9.35 -19.65
C LEU A 235 -2.75 10.03 -19.29
N VAL A 236 -3.28 10.86 -20.19
CA VAL A 236 -4.57 11.55 -20.01
C VAL A 236 -5.70 10.55 -19.79
N PHE A 237 -5.81 9.54 -20.66
CA PHE A 237 -6.83 8.49 -20.48
C PHE A 237 -6.68 7.75 -19.15
N LEU A 238 -5.44 7.48 -18.73
CA LEU A 238 -5.16 6.77 -17.47
C LEU A 238 -5.61 7.60 -16.27
N ILE A 239 -5.23 8.88 -16.18
CA ILE A 239 -5.55 9.71 -15.00
C ILE A 239 -7.04 10.05 -14.95
N GLU A 240 -7.69 10.24 -16.09
CA GLU A 240 -9.14 10.52 -16.16
C GLU A 240 -9.97 9.33 -15.69
N GLU A 241 -9.55 8.10 -16.01
CA GLU A 241 -10.17 6.86 -15.50
C GLU A 241 -10.16 6.80 -13.95
N TYR A 242 -9.22 7.49 -13.31
CA TYR A 242 -9.07 7.55 -11.85
C TYR A 242 -9.38 8.95 -11.27
N GLY A 243 -10.24 9.71 -11.96
CA GLY A 243 -10.91 10.90 -11.43
C GLY A 243 -10.03 12.14 -11.37
N PHE A 244 -9.02 12.25 -12.23
CA PHE A 244 -8.45 13.53 -12.59
C PHE A 244 -9.29 14.17 -13.70
N SER A 245 -9.37 15.49 -13.73
CA SER A 245 -10.01 16.24 -14.81
C SER A 245 -9.19 17.47 -15.17
N LYS A 246 -9.16 17.85 -16.44
CA LYS A 246 -8.59 19.14 -16.86
C LYS A 246 -9.44 20.29 -16.29
N ILE A 247 -8.83 21.18 -15.50
CA ILE A 247 -9.54 22.32 -14.89
C ILE A 247 -9.02 23.69 -15.32
N ALA A 248 -7.78 23.74 -15.82
CA ALA A 248 -7.12 24.97 -16.20
C ALA A 248 -6.03 24.68 -17.23
N GLN A 249 -5.46 25.74 -17.80
CA GLN A 249 -4.32 25.68 -18.70
C GLN A 249 -3.34 26.81 -18.36
N ARG A 250 -2.04 26.57 -18.51
CA ARG A 250 -1.01 27.60 -18.38
C ARG A 250 -0.93 28.44 -19.64
N SER A 251 -0.30 29.62 -19.55
CA SER A 251 -0.18 30.55 -20.68
C SER A 251 0.60 29.99 -21.87
N ASP A 252 1.46 29.00 -21.63
CA ASP A 252 2.26 28.30 -22.64
C ASP A 252 1.54 27.08 -23.26
N GLY A 253 0.27 26.84 -22.90
CA GLY A 253 -0.56 25.75 -23.43
C GLY A 253 -0.46 24.44 -22.64
N GLU A 254 0.28 24.40 -21.53
CA GLU A 254 0.37 23.21 -20.67
C GLU A 254 -0.95 23.00 -19.89
N ASP A 255 -1.56 21.82 -20.03
CA ASP A 255 -2.83 21.52 -19.36
C ASP A 255 -2.63 21.19 -17.89
N ILE A 256 -3.58 21.60 -17.04
CA ILE A 256 -3.59 21.26 -15.61
C ILE A 256 -4.70 20.25 -15.34
N TYR A 257 -4.29 19.04 -15.00
CA TYR A 257 -5.16 17.98 -14.54
C TYR A 257 -5.19 17.94 -13.02
N PHE A 258 -6.37 17.90 -12.45
CA PHE A 258 -6.58 18.11 -11.03
C PHE A 258 -7.55 17.09 -10.45
N LYS A 259 -7.33 16.77 -9.18
CA LYS A 259 -8.14 15.87 -8.37
C LYS A 259 -8.29 16.42 -6.96
N SER A 260 -9.50 16.34 -6.41
CA SER A 260 -9.80 16.73 -5.02
C SER A 260 -10.51 15.62 -4.26
N PHE A 261 -10.16 15.46 -2.98
CA PHE A 261 -10.73 14.48 -2.05
C PHE A 261 -11.75 15.07 -1.08
N ASN A 262 -11.74 16.39 -0.85
CA ASN A 262 -12.54 17.03 0.19
C ASN A 262 -13.63 17.95 -0.40
N ARG A 263 -14.23 17.51 -1.51
CA ARG A 263 -15.35 18.21 -2.11
C ARG A 263 -16.63 17.70 -1.46
N VAL A 264 -17.40 18.60 -0.83
CA VAL A 264 -18.80 18.32 -0.53
C VAL A 264 -19.49 18.12 -1.87
N ILE A 265 -19.94 16.90 -2.13
CA ILE A 265 -20.68 16.58 -3.33
C ILE A 265 -22.15 16.73 -3.00
N LEU A 266 -22.80 17.71 -3.62
CA LEU A 266 -24.22 17.92 -3.40
C LEU A 266 -25.01 16.76 -4.03
N LYS A 267 -26.18 16.46 -3.46
CA LYS A 267 -27.01 15.35 -3.93
C LYS A 267 -27.40 15.52 -5.40
N GLU A 268 -27.63 16.76 -5.81
CA GLU A 268 -27.99 17.16 -7.16
C GLU A 268 -26.84 16.91 -8.15
N GLU A 269 -25.58 16.89 -7.69
CA GLU A 269 -24.41 16.62 -8.55
C GLU A 269 -24.22 15.13 -8.88
N ILE A 270 -24.85 14.25 -8.09
CA ILE A 270 -24.75 12.78 -8.25
C ILE A 270 -26.06 12.15 -8.73
N GLU A 271 -27.15 12.93 -8.73
CA GLU A 271 -28.45 12.52 -9.22
C GLU A 271 -28.41 12.26 -10.74
N GLY A 272 -29.04 11.17 -11.17
CA GLY A 272 -29.04 10.75 -12.58
C GLY A 272 -27.74 10.12 -13.10
N ILE A 273 -26.62 10.22 -12.38
CA ILE A 273 -25.34 9.60 -12.77
C ILE A 273 -25.27 8.15 -12.27
N LEU A 274 -24.84 7.21 -13.11
CA LEU A 274 -24.73 5.81 -12.68
C LEU A 274 -23.68 5.65 -11.57
N PRO A 275 -23.92 4.83 -10.53
CA PRO A 275 -22.94 4.65 -9.46
C PRO A 275 -21.54 4.23 -9.93
N VAL A 276 -21.44 3.41 -10.98
CA VAL A 276 -20.15 3.03 -11.57
C VAL A 276 -19.38 4.22 -12.15
N GLU A 277 -20.06 5.22 -12.73
CA GLU A 277 -19.44 6.44 -13.25
C GLU A 277 -18.99 7.36 -12.12
N LEU A 278 -19.78 7.43 -11.03
CA LEU A 278 -19.39 8.14 -9.81
C LEU A 278 -18.11 7.55 -9.20
N ASN A 279 -18.01 6.22 -9.15
CA ASN A 279 -16.85 5.52 -8.60
C ASN A 279 -15.57 5.80 -9.41
N LYS A 280 -15.67 5.95 -10.74
CA LYS A 280 -14.55 6.37 -11.60
C LYS A 280 -14.20 7.84 -11.37
N LYS A 281 -15.20 8.71 -11.45
CA LYS A 281 -15.04 10.17 -11.34
C LYS A 281 -14.44 10.60 -9.99
N TYR A 282 -14.82 9.94 -8.91
CA TYR A 282 -14.43 10.32 -7.55
C TYR A 282 -13.44 9.34 -6.90
N TYR A 283 -12.94 8.32 -7.61
CA TYR A 283 -11.96 7.36 -7.10
C TYR A 283 -10.87 8.06 -6.26
N PRO A 284 -10.44 7.60 -5.08
CA PRO A 284 -10.83 6.36 -4.44
C PRO A 284 -12.16 6.48 -3.68
N ALA A 285 -12.83 7.64 -3.68
CA ALA A 285 -14.19 7.72 -3.16
C ALA A 285 -15.17 6.98 -4.07
N PHE A 286 -16.24 6.46 -3.47
CA PHE A 286 -17.24 5.67 -4.19
C PHE A 286 -18.65 5.86 -3.63
N TYR A 287 -19.63 5.58 -4.47
CA TYR A 287 -21.03 5.63 -4.10
C TYR A 287 -21.44 4.36 -3.34
N ASP A 288 -21.91 4.55 -2.10
CA ASP A 288 -22.38 3.49 -1.21
C ASP A 288 -23.82 3.70 -0.74
N GLY A 289 -24.51 4.71 -1.26
CA GLY A 289 -25.89 5.04 -0.93
C GLY A 289 -26.96 4.00 -1.36
N PRO A 290 -28.25 4.35 -1.28
CA PRO A 290 -29.36 3.40 -1.45
C PRO A 290 -29.49 2.78 -2.85
N ARG A 291 -28.86 3.36 -3.88
CA ARG A 291 -28.95 2.85 -5.27
C ARG A 291 -28.10 1.60 -5.53
N VAL A 292 -27.23 1.23 -4.60
CA VAL A 292 -26.31 0.10 -4.74
C VAL A 292 -26.51 -0.93 -3.66
N LYS A 293 -26.28 -2.19 -4.00
CA LYS A 293 -26.29 -3.30 -3.06
C LYS A 293 -24.89 -3.52 -2.49
N LYS A 294 -24.84 -4.21 -1.34
CA LYS A 294 -23.62 -4.49 -0.60
C LYS A 294 -23.47 -5.99 -0.47
N HIS A 295 -22.34 -6.54 -0.89
CA HIS A 295 -22.10 -7.98 -0.93
C HIS A 295 -20.81 -8.36 -0.23
N ILE A 296 -20.86 -9.36 0.65
CA ILE A 296 -19.67 -10.05 1.17
C ILE A 296 -19.30 -11.15 0.18
N ILE A 297 -18.04 -11.14 -0.27
CA ILE A 297 -17.48 -12.08 -1.23
C ILE A 297 -16.42 -12.94 -0.53
N PRO A 298 -16.70 -14.23 -0.24
CA PRO A 298 -15.67 -15.12 0.27
C PRO A 298 -14.65 -15.44 -0.82
N ILE A 299 -13.37 -15.32 -0.50
CA ILE A 299 -12.26 -15.63 -1.40
C ILE A 299 -11.26 -16.56 -0.71
N ARG A 300 -10.72 -17.51 -1.46
CA ARG A 300 -9.72 -18.46 -0.96
C ARG A 300 -8.37 -17.77 -0.76
N PRO A 301 -7.59 -18.13 0.27
CA PRO A 301 -6.28 -17.53 0.57
C PRO A 301 -5.36 -17.34 -0.63
N GLU A 302 -5.21 -18.37 -1.45
CA GLU A 302 -4.31 -18.41 -2.61
C GLU A 302 -4.65 -17.41 -3.71
N TYR A 303 -5.91 -16.98 -3.82
CA TYR A 303 -6.34 -15.94 -4.75
C TYR A 303 -6.37 -14.57 -4.07
N HIS A 304 -6.67 -14.52 -2.77
CA HIS A 304 -6.64 -13.30 -1.97
C HIS A 304 -5.25 -12.68 -1.96
N GLU A 305 -4.21 -13.46 -1.69
CA GLU A 305 -2.82 -12.97 -1.66
C GLU A 305 -2.32 -12.43 -3.00
N LYS A 306 -2.89 -12.90 -4.11
CA LYS A 306 -2.53 -12.43 -5.45
C LYS A 306 -3.27 -11.15 -5.82
N LEU A 307 -4.54 -11.03 -5.42
CA LEU A 307 -5.36 -9.86 -5.72
C LEU A 307 -5.07 -8.68 -4.79
N PHE A 308 -4.79 -8.92 -3.52
CA PHE A 308 -4.61 -7.90 -2.48
C PHE A 308 -3.17 -7.94 -1.96
N LEU A 309 -2.24 -7.38 -2.75
CA LEU A 309 -0.80 -7.42 -2.42
C LEU A 309 -0.42 -6.59 -1.18
N GLU A 310 -1.27 -5.63 -0.80
CA GLU A 310 -1.11 -4.76 0.38
C GLU A 310 -1.65 -5.38 1.68
N TYR A 311 -2.21 -6.59 1.58
CA TYR A 311 -2.72 -7.32 2.72
C TYR A 311 -1.62 -7.54 3.76
N ARG A 312 -1.80 -6.99 4.97
CA ARG A 312 -0.74 -6.90 5.98
C ARG A 312 -0.27 -8.23 6.56
N ASN A 313 -1.10 -9.27 6.49
CA ASN A 313 -0.74 -10.62 6.95
C ASN A 313 -0.25 -11.53 5.80
N ARG A 314 0.04 -10.95 4.63
CA ARG A 314 0.56 -11.65 3.46
C ARG A 314 2.05 -11.99 3.62
N THR A 315 2.45 -13.13 3.07
CA THR A 315 3.88 -13.44 2.84
C THR A 315 4.24 -13.14 1.38
N PRO A 316 5.14 -12.19 1.09
CA PRO A 316 5.61 -11.95 -0.27
C PRO A 316 6.28 -13.20 -0.86
N SER A 317 6.06 -13.46 -2.15
CA SER A 317 6.69 -14.58 -2.83
C SER A 317 8.20 -14.37 -3.03
N LEU A 318 8.96 -15.45 -3.20
CA LEU A 318 10.39 -15.38 -3.58
C LEU A 318 10.62 -14.54 -4.84
N PHE A 319 9.66 -14.58 -5.78
CA PHE A 319 9.70 -13.79 -7.00
C PHE A 319 9.69 -12.28 -6.72
N GLU A 320 8.82 -11.83 -5.80
CA GLU A 320 8.78 -10.43 -5.37
C GLU A 320 9.98 -10.04 -4.53
N GLN A 321 10.45 -10.94 -3.65
CA GLN A 321 11.66 -10.71 -2.85
C GLN A 321 12.89 -10.55 -3.74
N ALA A 322 12.92 -11.21 -4.90
CA ALA A 322 13.93 -11.01 -5.94
C ALA A 322 13.75 -9.71 -6.75
N GLY A 323 12.81 -8.83 -6.37
CA GLY A 323 12.59 -7.51 -6.98
C GLY A 323 11.68 -7.55 -8.21
N ASN A 324 11.01 -8.66 -8.51
CA ASN A 324 10.10 -8.71 -9.65
C ASN A 324 8.71 -8.18 -9.31
N LEU A 325 8.09 -7.48 -10.26
CA LEU A 325 6.77 -6.88 -10.10
C LEU A 325 5.66 -7.88 -10.44
N ILE A 326 4.77 -8.17 -9.50
CA ILE A 326 3.48 -8.82 -9.79
C ILE A 326 2.51 -7.74 -10.26
N ILE A 327 2.43 -7.54 -11.56
CA ILE A 327 1.77 -6.37 -12.12
C ILE A 327 0.25 -6.43 -11.92
N GLU A 328 -0.33 -7.63 -12.05
CA GLU A 328 -1.77 -7.91 -11.96
C GLU A 328 -2.34 -7.65 -10.56
N GLY A 329 -1.56 -7.94 -9.52
CA GLY A 329 -1.97 -7.71 -8.13
C GLY A 329 -1.83 -6.24 -7.69
N ASN A 330 -1.07 -5.42 -8.42
CA ASN A 330 -0.78 -4.02 -8.07
C ASN A 330 -1.75 -3.01 -8.70
N THR A 331 -2.61 -3.43 -9.63
CA THR A 331 -3.61 -2.57 -10.26
C THR A 331 -4.76 -2.22 -9.30
N ILE A 332 -5.31 -1.02 -9.43
CA ILE A 332 -6.56 -0.56 -8.80
C ILE A 332 -7.72 -1.44 -9.28
N LYS A 333 -7.86 -1.60 -10.59
CA LYS A 333 -8.84 -2.42 -11.29
C LYS A 333 -8.37 -3.86 -11.33
N LYS A 334 -9.24 -4.76 -10.87
CA LYS A 334 -8.93 -6.18 -10.66
C LYS A 334 -10.01 -7.06 -11.24
N ALA A 335 -9.66 -8.30 -11.56
CA ALA A 335 -10.57 -9.32 -12.05
C ALA A 335 -10.63 -10.49 -11.05
N TYR A 336 -11.82 -10.76 -10.51
CA TYR A 336 -12.08 -11.93 -9.67
C TYR A 336 -12.93 -12.93 -10.45
N ILE A 337 -12.49 -14.18 -10.50
CA ILE A 337 -13.16 -15.26 -11.22
C ILE A 337 -13.69 -16.25 -10.17
N CYS A 338 -14.98 -16.55 -10.25
CA CYS A 338 -15.67 -17.40 -9.29
C CYS A 338 -16.83 -18.16 -9.91
N HIS A 339 -17.46 -19.04 -9.13
CA HIS A 339 -18.64 -19.82 -9.53
C HIS A 339 -19.93 -19.28 -8.91
N THR A 340 -20.00 -17.97 -8.60
CA THR A 340 -21.23 -17.42 -8.04
C THR A 340 -22.39 -17.59 -9.02
N VAL A 341 -23.44 -18.26 -8.55
CA VAL A 341 -24.72 -18.38 -9.27
C VAL A 341 -25.60 -17.15 -9.09
N SER A 342 -25.27 -16.28 -8.13
CA SER A 342 -26.02 -15.06 -7.85
C SER A 342 -25.91 -14.10 -9.03
N ARG A 343 -27.06 -13.76 -9.61
CA ARG A 343 -27.19 -12.68 -10.62
C ARG A 343 -27.63 -11.35 -9.99
N LYS A 344 -27.44 -11.19 -8.67
CA LYS A 344 -27.86 -9.99 -7.95
C LYS A 344 -26.83 -8.88 -7.98
N ILE A 345 -25.56 -9.21 -8.25
CA ILE A 345 -24.47 -8.25 -8.36
C ILE A 345 -24.63 -7.45 -9.66
N ARG A 346 -24.50 -6.13 -9.57
CA ARG A 346 -24.58 -5.20 -10.71
C ARG A 346 -23.41 -4.20 -10.69
N PRO A 347 -23.04 -3.62 -11.86
CA PRO A 347 -22.14 -2.47 -11.90
C PRO A 347 -22.53 -1.39 -10.89
N GLY A 348 -21.54 -0.91 -10.14
CA GLY A 348 -21.70 0.04 -9.05
C GLY A 348 -21.90 -0.57 -7.66
N ASP A 349 -22.28 -1.85 -7.55
CA ASP A 349 -22.45 -2.51 -6.23
C ASP A 349 -21.14 -2.52 -5.42
N VAL A 350 -21.28 -2.46 -4.09
CA VAL A 350 -20.15 -2.55 -3.15
C VAL A 350 -19.84 -4.01 -2.88
N LEU A 351 -18.56 -4.36 -2.95
CA LEU A 351 -18.02 -5.68 -2.62
C LEU A 351 -17.11 -5.58 -1.40
N LEU A 352 -17.28 -6.49 -0.46
CA LEU A 352 -16.44 -6.65 0.72
C LEU A 352 -15.79 -8.02 0.69
N PHE A 353 -14.48 -8.09 0.49
CA PHE A 353 -13.80 -9.39 0.37
C PHE A 353 -13.46 -9.97 1.75
N TYR A 354 -13.93 -11.20 1.96
CA TYR A 354 -13.69 -12.02 3.14
C TYR A 354 -12.69 -13.12 2.80
N ARG A 355 -11.48 -13.05 3.37
CA ARG A 355 -10.48 -14.12 3.23
C ARG A 355 -10.94 -15.33 4.03
N SER A 356 -11.14 -16.43 3.34
CA SER A 356 -11.72 -17.65 3.88
C SER A 356 -10.64 -18.65 4.35
N TRP A 357 -11.04 -19.67 5.10
CA TRP A 357 -10.24 -20.83 5.52
C TRP A 357 -9.16 -20.57 6.57
N ASP A 358 -8.22 -19.67 6.32
CA ASP A 358 -7.10 -19.39 7.23
C ASP A 358 -7.45 -18.30 8.26
N ASN A 359 -7.11 -17.05 8.00
CA ASN A 359 -7.24 -15.91 8.90
C ASN A 359 -8.71 -15.53 9.13
N LYS A 360 -9.61 -15.93 8.22
CA LYS A 360 -11.08 -15.80 8.37
C LYS A 360 -11.49 -14.36 8.73
N GLU A 361 -11.19 -13.43 7.84
CA GLU A 361 -11.39 -12.00 8.10
C GLU A 361 -11.84 -11.21 6.89
N LEU A 362 -12.61 -10.15 7.13
CA LEU A 362 -12.99 -9.15 6.14
C LEU A 362 -11.84 -8.16 5.95
N THR A 363 -11.45 -7.90 4.70
CA THR A 363 -10.15 -7.26 4.41
C THR A 363 -10.25 -5.98 3.60
N SER A 364 -11.13 -5.90 2.61
CA SER A 364 -11.13 -4.81 1.63
C SER A 364 -12.51 -4.41 1.16
N ILE A 365 -12.60 -3.16 0.70
CA ILE A 365 -13.79 -2.55 0.13
C ILE A 365 -13.53 -2.20 -1.33
N CYS A 366 -14.42 -2.68 -2.19
CA CYS A 366 -14.34 -2.58 -3.63
C CYS A 366 -15.69 -2.18 -4.23
N THR A 367 -15.71 -1.74 -5.48
CA THR A 367 -16.96 -1.58 -6.24
C THR A 367 -16.90 -2.30 -7.58
N VAL A 368 -18.05 -2.81 -8.04
CA VAL A 368 -18.15 -3.52 -9.31
C VAL A 368 -18.04 -2.51 -10.46
N GLU A 369 -17.11 -2.74 -11.38
CA GLU A 369 -17.11 -2.06 -12.67
C GLU A 369 -18.00 -2.81 -13.67
N ASP A 370 -17.76 -4.10 -13.82
CA ASP A 370 -18.48 -4.93 -14.79
C ASP A 370 -18.55 -6.38 -14.32
N ILE A 371 -19.52 -7.13 -14.85
CA ILE A 371 -19.75 -8.53 -14.48
C ILE A 371 -20.18 -9.36 -15.69
N PHE A 372 -19.49 -10.49 -15.87
CA PHE A 372 -19.73 -11.42 -16.98
C PHE A 372 -20.08 -12.79 -16.42
N HIS A 373 -21.21 -13.35 -16.85
CA HIS A 373 -21.71 -14.62 -16.35
C HIS A 373 -21.63 -15.73 -17.40
N LYS A 374 -21.64 -16.98 -16.94
CA LYS A 374 -21.74 -18.19 -17.77
C LYS A 374 -20.59 -18.32 -18.79
N ILE A 375 -19.40 -17.88 -18.42
CA ILE A 375 -18.22 -18.02 -19.27
C ILE A 375 -17.79 -19.49 -19.27
N LYS A 376 -17.68 -20.08 -20.46
CA LYS A 376 -17.40 -21.53 -20.61
C LYS A 376 -16.05 -21.81 -21.26
N LYS A 377 -15.44 -20.82 -21.91
CA LYS A 377 -14.22 -20.99 -22.69
C LYS A 377 -13.09 -20.12 -22.16
N TYR A 378 -11.88 -20.66 -22.23
CA TYR A 378 -10.66 -19.98 -21.80
C TYR A 378 -10.44 -18.68 -22.60
N GLU A 379 -10.68 -18.72 -23.91
CA GLU A 379 -10.50 -17.58 -24.81
C GLU A 379 -11.45 -16.42 -24.46
N GLU A 380 -12.65 -16.73 -23.98
CA GLU A 380 -13.61 -15.73 -23.49
C GLU A 380 -13.10 -15.05 -22.22
N ILE A 381 -12.56 -15.84 -21.26
CA ILE A 381 -11.93 -15.28 -20.06
C ILE A 381 -10.81 -14.32 -20.46
N ILE A 382 -9.87 -14.76 -21.29
CA ILE A 382 -8.71 -13.97 -21.70
C ILE A 382 -9.11 -12.69 -22.44
N LYS A 383 -10.17 -12.72 -23.26
CA LYS A 383 -10.70 -11.51 -23.91
C LYS A 383 -11.25 -10.50 -22.90
N ILE A 384 -11.90 -10.96 -21.84
CA ILE A 384 -12.52 -10.11 -20.81
C ILE A 384 -11.47 -9.56 -19.85
N VAL A 385 -10.69 -10.43 -19.22
CA VAL A 385 -9.71 -10.02 -18.20
C VAL A 385 -8.46 -9.41 -18.84
N GLY A 386 -8.16 -9.76 -20.08
CA GLY A 386 -6.94 -9.34 -20.77
C GLY A 386 -5.70 -9.70 -19.94
N LYS A 387 -4.80 -8.72 -19.80
CA LYS A 387 -3.62 -8.88 -18.95
C LYS A 387 -3.93 -8.75 -17.45
N ARG A 388 -5.17 -8.49 -16.99
CA ARG A 388 -5.48 -8.16 -15.58
C ARG A 388 -5.66 -9.38 -14.66
N SER A 389 -5.58 -10.59 -15.20
CA SER A 389 -5.83 -11.82 -14.43
C SER A 389 -4.60 -12.26 -13.63
N VAL A 390 -4.77 -12.42 -12.32
CA VAL A 390 -3.79 -13.06 -11.44
C VAL A 390 -3.79 -14.60 -11.50
N TYR A 391 -4.74 -15.16 -12.25
CA TYR A 391 -4.91 -16.61 -12.40
C TYR A 391 -3.98 -17.14 -13.48
N THR A 392 -3.32 -18.26 -13.20
CA THR A 392 -2.51 -18.99 -14.17
C THR A 392 -3.41 -19.67 -15.22
N LYS A 393 -2.81 -20.11 -16.33
CA LYS A 393 -3.55 -20.86 -17.35
C LYS A 393 -4.22 -22.12 -16.76
N ASP A 394 -3.50 -22.82 -15.88
CA ASP A 394 -4.00 -24.03 -15.23
C ASP A 394 -5.12 -23.71 -14.23
N ASP A 395 -4.97 -22.65 -13.44
CA ASP A 395 -6.07 -22.14 -12.58
C ASP A 395 -7.36 -21.93 -13.39
N LEU A 396 -7.25 -21.27 -14.54
CA LEU A 396 -8.39 -20.96 -15.40
C LEU A 396 -9.03 -22.21 -16.01
N PHE A 397 -8.22 -23.20 -16.41
CA PHE A 397 -8.75 -24.47 -16.89
C PHE A 397 -9.48 -25.24 -15.79
N ASP A 398 -8.92 -25.28 -14.58
CA ASP A 398 -9.53 -26.01 -13.48
C ASP A 398 -10.81 -25.36 -12.98
N ILE A 399 -10.89 -24.02 -13.00
CA ILE A 399 -12.15 -23.28 -12.81
C ILE A 399 -13.17 -23.71 -13.87
N LEU A 400 -12.82 -23.64 -15.16
CA LEU A 400 -13.77 -23.92 -16.25
C LEU A 400 -14.22 -25.39 -16.32
N LYS A 401 -13.40 -26.34 -15.87
CA LYS A 401 -13.78 -27.77 -15.78
C LYS A 401 -14.88 -28.01 -14.76
N GLN A 402 -14.91 -27.24 -13.67
CA GLN A 402 -15.87 -27.45 -12.58
C GLN A 402 -17.27 -26.98 -12.97
N SER A 403 -17.39 -25.74 -13.45
CA SER A 403 -18.65 -25.16 -13.91
C SER A 403 -18.41 -23.87 -14.69
N PRO A 404 -19.43 -23.35 -15.42
CA PRO A 404 -19.31 -22.04 -16.05
C PRO A 404 -18.93 -20.96 -15.04
N ALA A 405 -17.97 -20.12 -15.41
CA ALA A 405 -17.41 -19.09 -14.55
C ALA A 405 -18.22 -17.79 -14.60
N THR A 406 -18.12 -17.02 -13.52
CA THR A 406 -18.51 -15.61 -13.43
C THR A 406 -17.24 -14.78 -13.21
N ILE A 407 -17.06 -13.73 -14.01
CA ILE A 407 -15.94 -12.79 -13.90
C ILE A 407 -16.50 -11.48 -13.37
N ILE A 408 -15.94 -10.97 -12.28
CA ILE A 408 -16.26 -9.67 -11.69
C ILE A 408 -15.04 -8.77 -11.89
N ILE A 409 -15.20 -7.70 -12.65
CA ILE A 409 -14.22 -6.61 -12.75
C ILE A 409 -14.59 -5.58 -11.70
N PHE A 410 -13.63 -5.17 -10.88
CA PHE A 410 -13.89 -4.28 -9.74
C PHE A 410 -12.75 -3.29 -9.51
N PHE A 411 -13.08 -2.15 -8.92
CA PHE A 411 -12.12 -1.19 -8.37
C PHE A 411 -11.84 -1.54 -6.92
N LEU A 412 -10.56 -1.67 -6.56
CA LEU A 412 -10.12 -1.67 -5.16
C LEU A 412 -10.04 -0.22 -4.67
N HIS A 413 -10.89 0.13 -3.71
CA HIS A 413 -10.88 1.45 -3.09
C HIS A 413 -9.93 1.48 -1.91
N PHE A 414 -10.17 0.62 -0.91
CA PHE A 414 -9.36 0.60 0.31
C PHE A 414 -9.28 -0.81 0.89
N GLU A 415 -8.14 -1.11 1.50
CA GLU A 415 -8.08 -2.12 2.56
C GLU A 415 -8.59 -1.53 3.87
N LEU A 416 -9.24 -2.36 4.69
CA LEU A 416 -9.72 -1.93 6.00
C LEU A 416 -8.53 -1.63 6.91
N LYS A 417 -8.59 -0.51 7.64
CA LYS A 417 -7.57 -0.15 8.65
C LYS A 417 -7.52 -1.17 9.78
N ARG A 418 -8.64 -1.83 10.06
CA ARG A 418 -8.73 -3.00 10.94
C ARG A 418 -9.44 -4.12 10.19
N TYR A 419 -8.75 -5.22 9.91
CA TYR A 419 -9.41 -6.41 9.38
C TYR A 419 -10.38 -6.95 10.42
N ILE A 420 -11.55 -7.41 9.97
CA ILE A 420 -12.63 -7.81 10.88
C ILE A 420 -12.68 -9.33 10.90
N SER A 421 -12.26 -9.93 12.02
CA SER A 421 -12.28 -11.39 12.21
C SER A 421 -13.72 -11.93 12.12
N LEU A 422 -13.85 -13.21 11.79
CA LEU A 422 -15.13 -13.91 11.80
C LEU A 422 -15.85 -13.78 13.14
N HIS A 423 -15.10 -13.86 14.25
CA HIS A 423 -15.65 -13.69 15.59
C HIS A 423 -16.30 -12.31 15.75
N ASN A 424 -15.59 -11.24 15.38
CA ASN A 424 -16.12 -9.88 15.47
C ASN A 424 -17.32 -9.64 14.53
N LEU A 425 -17.33 -10.27 13.35
CA LEU A 425 -18.48 -10.23 12.44
C LEU A 425 -19.71 -10.94 13.05
N GLN A 426 -19.51 -12.00 13.83
CA GLN A 426 -20.58 -12.73 14.52
C GLN A 426 -21.10 -11.97 15.72
N GLU A 427 -20.21 -11.44 16.57
CA GLU A 427 -20.59 -10.62 17.73
C GLU A 427 -21.37 -9.36 17.31
N ALA A 428 -20.98 -8.73 16.21
CA ALA A 428 -21.70 -7.59 15.65
C ALA A 428 -23.03 -7.97 14.96
N GLY A 429 -23.38 -9.25 14.85
CA GLY A 429 -24.61 -9.71 14.20
C GLY A 429 -24.64 -9.53 12.68
N ILE A 430 -23.48 -9.31 12.06
CA ILE A 430 -23.33 -9.10 10.61
C ILE A 430 -23.50 -10.44 9.87
N VAL A 431 -22.84 -11.49 10.39
CA VAL A 431 -22.93 -12.86 9.86
C VAL A 431 -23.24 -13.85 10.99
N ARG A 432 -23.96 -14.94 10.69
CA ARG A 432 -24.17 -16.03 11.66
C ARG A 432 -23.05 -17.06 11.63
N ARG A 433 -22.49 -17.31 10.44
CA ARG A 433 -21.44 -18.30 10.15
C ARG A 433 -20.49 -17.72 9.12
N ALA A 434 -19.33 -18.36 8.94
CA ALA A 434 -18.37 -17.99 7.91
C ALA A 434 -19.04 -17.93 6.53
N PRO A 435 -18.94 -16.81 5.78
CA PRO A 435 -19.44 -16.72 4.41
C PRO A 435 -18.89 -17.86 3.53
N GLN A 436 -19.80 -18.65 2.94
CA GLN A 436 -19.45 -19.75 2.01
C GLN A 436 -19.76 -19.42 0.55
N SER A 437 -20.60 -18.41 0.33
CA SER A 437 -20.98 -17.90 -0.98
C SER A 437 -21.20 -16.39 -0.90
N VAL A 438 -21.39 -15.77 -2.07
CA VAL A 438 -21.75 -14.34 -2.17
C VAL A 438 -23.00 -14.07 -1.34
N MET A 439 -22.89 -13.14 -0.39
CA MET A 439 -23.97 -12.78 0.53
C MET A 439 -24.29 -11.29 0.43
N GLU A 440 -25.53 -10.97 0.07
CA GLU A 440 -26.05 -9.59 0.16
C GLU A 440 -26.28 -9.23 1.64
N ILE A 441 -25.87 -8.03 2.05
CA ILE A 441 -26.06 -7.50 3.41
C ILE A 441 -26.87 -6.20 3.38
N SER A 442 -27.53 -5.91 4.50
CA SER A 442 -28.29 -4.65 4.64
C SER A 442 -27.35 -3.45 4.83
N ASN A 443 -27.89 -2.25 4.63
CA ASN A 443 -27.12 -1.03 4.80
C ASN A 443 -26.65 -0.85 6.25
N GLU A 444 -27.46 -1.24 7.23
CA GLU A 444 -27.14 -1.15 8.66
C GLU A 444 -25.91 -2.00 9.00
N ARG A 445 -25.87 -3.24 8.49
CA ARG A 445 -24.71 -4.14 8.65
C ARG A 445 -23.47 -3.60 7.96
N TYR A 446 -23.63 -3.01 6.77
CA TYR A 446 -22.54 -2.37 6.05
C TYR A 446 -21.95 -1.18 6.84
N GLN A 447 -22.79 -0.32 7.41
CA GLN A 447 -22.32 0.80 8.24
C GLN A 447 -21.59 0.31 9.49
N GLN A 448 -22.03 -0.78 10.11
CA GLN A 448 -21.28 -1.43 11.20
C GLN A 448 -19.89 -1.90 10.74
N ILE A 449 -19.77 -2.48 9.54
CA ILE A 449 -18.50 -2.89 8.95
C ILE A 449 -17.56 -1.69 8.77
N LEU A 450 -18.04 -0.56 8.22
CA LEU A 450 -17.22 0.64 8.05
C LEU A 450 -16.67 1.14 9.38
N LYS A 451 -17.53 1.21 10.41
CA LYS A 451 -17.15 1.64 11.76
C LYS A 451 -16.11 0.72 12.40
N ILE A 452 -16.37 -0.60 12.42
CA ILE A 452 -15.46 -1.59 13.03
C ILE A 452 -14.13 -1.62 12.26
N GLY A 453 -14.20 -1.62 10.92
CA GLY A 453 -13.06 -1.65 10.02
C GLY A 453 -12.22 -0.37 10.00
N GLY A 454 -12.69 0.71 10.64
CA GLY A 454 -11.98 1.99 10.73
C GLY A 454 -11.89 2.71 9.39
N PHE A 455 -12.94 2.61 8.58
CA PHE A 455 -13.02 3.28 7.29
C PHE A 455 -13.12 4.81 7.46
N ASP A 456 -12.59 5.55 6.49
CA ASP A 456 -12.66 7.02 6.46
C ASP A 456 -13.84 7.46 5.58
N GLU A 457 -14.94 7.84 6.21
CA GLU A 457 -16.22 8.17 5.55
C GLU A 457 -16.14 9.36 4.58
N ARG A 458 -15.04 10.13 4.59
CA ARG A 458 -14.80 11.16 3.57
C ARG A 458 -14.69 10.59 2.16
N PHE A 459 -14.47 9.29 2.03
CA PHE A 459 -14.39 8.58 0.74
C PHE A 459 -15.67 7.82 0.38
N THR A 460 -16.80 8.12 1.01
CA THR A 460 -18.12 7.56 0.65
C THR A 460 -19.07 8.65 0.17
N LEU A 461 -19.86 8.34 -0.86
CA LEU A 461 -20.87 9.22 -1.46
C LEU A 461 -22.23 8.54 -1.29
N HIS A 462 -23.21 9.20 -0.66
CA HIS A 462 -24.52 8.59 -0.36
C HIS A 462 -25.72 9.35 -0.87
#